data_AF-A0A1I6LVZ3-F1
#
_entry.id   AF-A0A1I6LVZ3-F1
#
_cell.length_a   1.000
_cell.length_b   1.000
_cell.length_c   1.000
_cell.angle_alpha   90.00
_cell.angle_beta   90.00
_cell.angle_gamma   90.00
#
_symmetry.space_group_name_H-M   'P 1'
#
loop_
_entity.id
_entity.type
_entity.pdbx_description
1 polymer ?
#
loop_
_entity_poly.entity_id
_entity_poly.type
_entity_poly.pdbx_seq_one_letter_code
_entity_poly.pdbx_strand_id
1 'polypeptide(L)'
;MLKVFLDESGTHDGSSAVVMAGYLIEAEVVPLLNAEWLAVLTQYDVEELHMKEFVPPHGAYAKWGEEKKRAFLESLISLIHKFTLIGVGASLQLDPNLRKTQLHAHKKAPELVESLYAFCLRACVIRAAAFADSRNDDDGAVIDYILDRGCADRHHAEKGFTNAKLDDEVGGKLRLGSIAFEDSQLLPALQCADLLAYEMYKEVDREIRNSSRPPRGSFLALWRDSDQLMTIDPDTAKRQVSRGAAAITAIISFLPPVEKFQVWCYGLRSLSEDQRLAIFGVIPEFQKIYAMCLASGEMGKRLADLPPDAMPPDDPDLLMPELELLTDWFNGKAVEEEPE
;
A
#
# COMPACT_ATOMS: atom_id res chain seq x y z
N MET A 1 -23.26 11.14 -0.77
CA MET A 1 -21.83 11.11 -0.37
C MET A 1 -21.47 9.68 -0.01
N LEU A 2 -20.31 9.22 -0.47
CA LEU A 2 -19.85 7.85 -0.25
C LEU A 2 -18.68 7.83 0.72
N LYS A 3 -18.57 6.76 1.50
CA LYS A 3 -17.47 6.52 2.43
C LYS A 3 -16.89 5.13 2.20
N VAL A 4 -15.58 5.02 2.13
CA VAL A 4 -14.87 3.74 2.15
C VAL A 4 -14.22 3.56 3.50
N PHE A 5 -14.52 2.44 4.16
CA PHE A 5 -13.84 2.00 5.37
C PHE A 5 -12.83 0.94 4.96
N LEU A 6 -11.56 1.11 5.31
CA LEU A 6 -10.47 0.18 4.96
C LEU A 6 -9.70 -0.22 6.21
N ASP A 7 -9.19 -1.44 6.17
CA ASP A 7 -8.20 -1.94 7.11
C ASP A 7 -7.15 -2.78 6.38
N GLU A 8 -6.03 -3.06 7.04
CA GLU A 8 -4.95 -3.84 6.48
C GLU A 8 -4.71 -5.19 7.16
N SER A 9 -4.13 -6.11 6.40
CA SER A 9 -3.63 -7.37 6.95
C SER A 9 -2.32 -7.79 6.29
N GLY A 10 -1.54 -8.61 6.97
CA GLY A 10 -0.26 -9.11 6.44
C GLY A 10 0.91 -8.11 6.45
N THR A 11 0.84 -7.06 7.26
CA THR A 11 1.93 -6.07 7.40
C THR A 11 3.10 -6.53 8.27
N HIS A 12 2.91 -7.57 9.09
CA HIS A 12 3.95 -8.13 9.95
C HIS A 12 5.08 -8.84 9.19
N ASP A 13 6.23 -8.98 9.83
CA ASP A 13 7.37 -9.71 9.30
C ASP A 13 7.03 -11.18 9.04
N GLY A 14 7.47 -11.69 7.88
CA GLY A 14 7.22 -13.07 7.44
C GLY A 14 5.85 -13.31 6.80
N SER A 15 5.01 -12.29 6.69
CA SER A 15 3.76 -12.41 5.95
C SER A 15 4.01 -12.54 4.43
N SER A 16 3.25 -13.43 3.79
CA SER A 16 3.33 -13.77 2.37
C SER A 16 2.64 -12.75 1.45
N ALA A 17 1.84 -11.85 2.00
CA ALA A 17 1.13 -10.82 1.25
C ALA A 17 0.85 -9.61 2.13
N VAL A 18 0.74 -8.41 1.54
CA VAL A 18 0.05 -7.28 2.18
C VAL A 18 -1.34 -7.16 1.56
N VAL A 19 -2.36 -6.98 2.39
CA VAL A 19 -3.74 -6.78 1.94
C VAL A 19 -4.26 -5.48 2.53
N MET A 20 -5.01 -4.74 1.73
CA MET A 20 -5.91 -3.69 2.20
C MET A 20 -7.30 -3.98 1.66
N ALA A 21 -8.31 -3.97 2.51
CA ALA A 21 -9.67 -4.17 2.06
C ALA A 21 -10.69 -3.54 3.00
N GLY A 22 -11.91 -3.41 2.52
CA GLY A 22 -13.06 -3.03 3.31
C GLY A 22 -14.24 -2.69 2.43
N TYR A 23 -15.05 -1.71 2.81
CA TYR A 23 -16.38 -1.53 2.21
C TYR A 23 -16.68 -0.09 1.84
N LEU A 24 -17.30 0.08 0.67
CA LEU A 24 -17.95 1.31 0.24
C LEU A 24 -19.38 1.35 0.80
N ILE A 25 -19.73 2.45 1.45
CA ILE A 25 -20.98 2.62 2.20
C ILE A 25 -21.54 4.01 1.91
N GLU A 26 -22.86 4.13 1.79
CA GLU A 26 -23.52 5.44 1.73
C GLU A 26 -23.37 6.15 3.08
N ALA A 27 -22.95 7.41 3.09
CA ALA A 27 -22.64 8.13 4.32
C ALA A 27 -23.82 8.18 5.31
N GLU A 28 -25.05 8.20 4.80
CA GLU A 28 -26.28 8.26 5.58
C GLU A 28 -26.65 6.95 6.29
N VAL A 29 -26.17 5.79 5.81
CA VAL A 29 -26.45 4.49 6.44
C VAL A 29 -25.41 4.08 7.48
N VAL A 30 -24.25 4.75 7.53
CA VAL A 30 -23.17 4.45 8.48
C VAL A 30 -23.64 4.46 9.95
N PRO A 31 -24.43 5.44 10.44
CA PRO A 31 -24.91 5.43 11.82
C PRO A 31 -25.81 4.21 12.14
N LEU A 32 -26.60 3.75 11.16
CA LEU A 32 -27.46 2.57 11.32
C LEU A 32 -26.64 1.29 11.39
N LEU A 33 -25.64 1.15 10.50
CA LEU A 33 -24.68 0.04 10.57
C LEU A 33 -24.01 -0.01 11.94
N ASN A 34 -23.48 1.11 12.42
CA ASN A 34 -22.79 1.16 13.71
C ASN A 34 -23.71 0.75 14.87
N ALA A 35 -24.96 1.24 14.88
CA ALA A 35 -25.92 0.88 15.92
C ALA A 35 -26.27 -0.62 15.91
N GLU A 36 -26.55 -1.20 14.74
CA GLU A 36 -26.86 -2.63 14.63
C GLU A 36 -25.66 -3.51 14.90
N TRP A 37 -24.45 -3.09 14.49
CA TRP A 37 -23.21 -3.80 14.79
C TRP A 37 -22.95 -3.87 16.29
N LEU A 38 -23.04 -2.74 17.00
CA LEU A 38 -22.89 -2.68 18.46
C LEU A 38 -23.95 -3.53 19.18
N ALA A 39 -25.18 -3.63 18.65
CA ALA A 39 -26.20 -4.49 19.20
C ALA A 39 -25.81 -5.98 19.11
N VAL A 40 -25.22 -6.41 17.99
CA VAL A 40 -24.69 -7.78 17.85
C VAL A 40 -23.52 -8.01 18.79
N LEU A 41 -22.57 -7.08 18.88
CA LEU A 41 -21.45 -7.18 19.84
C LEU A 41 -21.95 -7.34 21.29
N THR A 42 -22.91 -6.50 21.69
CA THR A 42 -23.55 -6.55 23.02
C THR A 42 -24.25 -7.89 23.27
N GLN A 43 -24.99 -8.41 22.29
CA GLN A 43 -25.68 -9.70 22.40
C GLN A 43 -24.73 -10.85 22.70
N TYR A 44 -23.50 -10.79 22.17
CA TYR A 44 -22.50 -11.85 22.32
C TYR A 44 -21.50 -11.61 23.46
N ASP A 45 -21.63 -10.50 24.19
CA ASP A 45 -20.71 -10.04 25.24
C ASP A 45 -19.28 -9.83 24.70
N VAL A 46 -19.20 -9.09 23.60
CA VAL A 46 -17.97 -8.71 22.91
C VAL A 46 -17.89 -7.18 22.88
N GLU A 47 -16.74 -6.62 23.24
CA GLU A 47 -16.51 -5.18 23.16
C GLU A 47 -16.18 -4.75 21.72
N GLU A 48 -15.39 -5.55 21.02
CA GLU A 48 -14.87 -5.24 19.70
C GLU A 48 -14.54 -6.53 18.92
N LEU A 49 -14.82 -6.54 17.61
CA LEU A 49 -14.33 -7.57 16.72
C LEU A 49 -12.87 -7.27 16.32
N HIS A 50 -11.97 -8.20 16.68
CA HIS A 50 -10.60 -8.28 16.19
C HIS A 50 -10.37 -9.64 15.55
N MET A 51 -10.23 -9.71 14.23
CA MET A 51 -10.11 -10.99 13.53
C MET A 51 -8.86 -11.77 13.88
N LYS A 52 -7.80 -11.08 14.29
CA LYS A 52 -6.59 -11.71 14.82
C LYS A 52 -6.87 -12.52 16.08
N GLU A 53 -7.80 -12.09 16.92
CA GLU A 53 -8.23 -12.78 18.14
C GLU A 53 -9.26 -13.87 17.87
N PHE A 54 -9.97 -13.80 16.75
CA PHE A 54 -11.02 -14.75 16.42
C PHE A 54 -10.48 -16.17 16.15
N VAL A 55 -9.19 -16.29 15.81
CA VAL A 55 -8.51 -17.58 15.63
C VAL A 55 -7.85 -18.04 16.94
N PRO A 56 -8.22 -19.23 17.48
CA PRO A 56 -7.64 -19.78 18.71
C PRO A 56 -6.10 -19.85 18.69
N PRO A 57 -5.43 -19.85 19.85
CA PRO A 57 -5.97 -20.09 21.20
C PRO A 57 -6.16 -18.85 22.09
N HIS A 58 -6.00 -17.64 21.54
CA HIS A 58 -5.96 -16.40 22.32
C HIS A 58 -7.20 -15.54 22.09
N GLY A 59 -7.39 -14.51 22.93
CA GLY A 59 -8.42 -13.48 22.75
C GLY A 59 -9.79 -13.78 23.35
N ALA A 60 -10.72 -12.84 23.17
CA ALA A 60 -12.08 -12.89 23.74
C ALA A 60 -12.88 -14.15 23.34
N TYR A 61 -12.50 -14.77 22.23
CA TYR A 61 -13.21 -15.89 21.60
C TYR A 61 -12.68 -17.28 22.00
N ALA A 62 -11.60 -17.35 22.78
CA ALA A 62 -10.92 -18.62 23.09
C ALA A 62 -11.82 -19.65 23.79
N LYS A 63 -12.82 -19.19 24.55
CA LYS A 63 -13.78 -20.05 25.28
C LYS A 63 -15.02 -20.41 24.46
N TRP A 64 -15.19 -19.87 23.26
CA TRP A 64 -16.38 -20.08 22.47
C TRP A 64 -16.31 -21.41 21.71
N GLY A 65 -17.43 -22.15 21.71
CA GLY A 65 -17.62 -23.26 20.79
C GLY A 65 -17.80 -22.75 19.35
N GLU A 66 -17.50 -23.61 18.38
CA GLU A 66 -17.57 -23.27 16.94
C GLU A 66 -18.97 -22.82 16.49
N GLU A 67 -20.03 -23.36 17.09
CA GLU A 67 -21.41 -22.92 16.80
C GLU A 67 -21.64 -21.46 17.21
N LYS A 68 -21.18 -21.05 18.40
CA LYS A 68 -21.30 -19.66 18.86
C LYS A 68 -20.50 -18.71 17.98
N LYS A 69 -19.27 -19.08 17.61
CA LYS A 69 -18.42 -18.31 16.69
C LYS A 69 -19.08 -18.13 15.33
N ARG A 70 -19.62 -19.22 14.77
CA ARG A 70 -20.30 -19.20 13.49
C ARG A 70 -21.53 -18.31 13.53
N ALA A 71 -22.41 -18.46 14.53
CA ALA A 71 -23.61 -17.65 14.67
C ALA A 71 -23.29 -16.14 14.83
N PHE A 72 -22.22 -15.82 15.56
CA PHE A 72 -21.73 -14.46 15.71
C PHE A 72 -21.26 -13.87 14.37
N LEU A 73 -20.37 -14.57 13.66
CA LEU A 73 -19.91 -14.12 12.34
C LEU A 73 -21.04 -14.03 11.32
N GLU A 74 -21.95 -15.00 11.28
CA GLU A 74 -23.13 -14.97 10.39
C GLU A 74 -24.00 -13.73 10.65
N SER A 75 -24.14 -13.32 11.91
CA SER A 75 -24.87 -12.10 12.29
C SER A 75 -24.18 -10.84 11.77
N LEU A 76 -22.86 -10.73 11.93
CA LEU A 76 -22.08 -9.59 11.45
C LEU A 76 -22.01 -9.51 9.92
N ILE A 77 -21.81 -10.65 9.25
CA ILE A 77 -21.80 -10.76 7.78
C ILE A 77 -23.16 -10.33 7.21
N SER A 78 -24.26 -10.69 7.87
CA SER A 78 -25.60 -10.27 7.44
C SER A 78 -25.76 -8.74 7.48
N LEU A 79 -25.16 -8.05 8.46
CA LEU A 79 -25.14 -6.58 8.50
C LEU A 79 -24.29 -5.98 7.37
N ILE A 80 -23.15 -6.59 7.05
CA ILE A 80 -22.30 -6.16 5.93
C ILE A 80 -23.10 -6.20 4.62
N HIS A 81 -23.82 -7.29 4.34
CA HIS A 81 -24.66 -7.41 3.14
C HIS A 81 -25.80 -6.40 3.13
N LYS A 82 -26.36 -6.08 4.30
CA LYS A 82 -27.48 -5.14 4.43
C LYS A 82 -27.07 -3.69 4.19
N PHE A 83 -25.89 -3.29 4.66
CA PHE A 83 -25.53 -1.87 4.75
C PHE A 83 -24.44 -1.41 3.78
N THR A 84 -23.65 -2.33 3.21
CA THR A 84 -22.53 -1.97 2.33
C THR A 84 -22.90 -2.12 0.86
N LEU A 85 -22.40 -1.22 0.01
CA LEU A 85 -22.63 -1.28 -1.44
C LEU A 85 -21.80 -2.37 -2.09
N ILE A 86 -20.49 -2.32 -1.85
CA ILE A 86 -19.51 -3.28 -2.35
C ILE A 86 -18.32 -3.40 -1.38
N GLY A 87 -17.65 -4.53 -1.44
CA GLY A 87 -16.31 -4.73 -0.93
C GLY A 87 -15.29 -4.16 -1.93
N VAL A 88 -14.25 -3.52 -1.43
CA VAL A 88 -13.10 -3.07 -2.20
C VAL A 88 -11.85 -3.65 -1.56
N GLY A 89 -10.92 -4.16 -2.36
CA GLY A 89 -9.76 -4.82 -1.80
C GLY A 89 -8.62 -5.02 -2.79
N ALA A 90 -7.41 -4.92 -2.27
CA ALA A 90 -6.19 -5.15 -3.00
C ALA A 90 -5.23 -5.99 -2.15
N SER A 91 -4.74 -7.08 -2.73
CA SER A 91 -3.64 -7.87 -2.15
C SER A 91 -2.39 -7.73 -3.02
N LEU A 92 -1.23 -7.76 -2.40
CA LEU A 92 0.06 -7.82 -3.07
C LEU A 92 0.82 -9.01 -2.51
N GLN A 93 1.09 -10.00 -3.36
CA GLN A 93 1.90 -11.15 -2.99
C GLN A 93 3.36 -10.72 -2.82
N LEU A 94 3.99 -11.19 -1.76
CA LEU A 94 5.35 -10.83 -1.41
C LEU A 94 6.25 -12.04 -1.56
N ASP A 95 7.11 -12.00 -2.57
CA ASP A 95 8.32 -12.80 -2.52
C ASP A 95 9.35 -12.15 -1.56
N PRO A 96 10.29 -12.92 -0.99
CA PRO A 96 11.28 -12.38 -0.06
C PRO A 96 12.12 -11.23 -0.63
N ASN A 97 12.35 -11.19 -1.95
CA ASN A 97 13.14 -10.15 -2.59
C ASN A 97 12.32 -8.88 -2.75
N LEU A 98 11.05 -8.97 -3.15
CA LEU A 98 10.16 -7.83 -3.30
C LEU A 98 9.97 -7.11 -1.96
N ARG A 99 9.69 -7.85 -0.87
CA ARG A 99 9.53 -7.25 0.46
C ARG A 99 10.79 -6.49 0.86
N LYS A 100 11.97 -7.13 0.78
CA LYS A 100 13.25 -6.49 1.13
C LYS A 100 13.54 -5.27 0.25
N THR A 101 13.36 -5.39 -1.06
CA THR A 101 13.70 -4.34 -2.03
C THR A 101 12.76 -3.16 -1.92
N GLN A 102 11.44 -3.38 -1.88
CA GLN A 102 10.47 -2.30 -1.73
C GLN A 102 10.66 -1.59 -0.40
N LEU A 103 10.76 -2.31 0.72
CA LEU A 103 10.95 -1.68 2.03
C LEU A 103 12.25 -0.86 2.09
N HIS A 104 13.32 -1.38 1.49
CA HIS A 104 14.57 -0.65 1.41
C HIS A 104 14.46 0.61 0.54
N ALA A 105 13.91 0.46 -0.67
CA ALA A 105 13.76 1.55 -1.62
C ALA A 105 12.82 2.64 -1.10
N HIS A 106 11.67 2.27 -0.55
CA HIS A 106 10.75 3.19 0.13
C HIS A 106 11.44 3.91 1.29
N LYS A 107 12.16 3.19 2.17
CA LYS A 107 12.89 3.83 3.28
C LYS A 107 13.95 4.85 2.82
N LYS A 108 14.54 4.65 1.64
CA LYS A 108 15.59 5.51 1.08
C LYS A 108 15.04 6.67 0.27
N ALA A 109 13.92 6.47 -0.42
CA ALA A 109 13.29 7.44 -1.30
C ALA A 109 11.76 7.34 -1.21
N PRO A 110 11.16 7.71 -0.07
CA PRO A 110 9.72 7.53 0.16
C PRO A 110 8.84 8.36 -0.79
N GLU A 111 9.39 9.43 -1.37
CA GLU A 111 8.73 10.27 -2.38
C GLU A 111 8.68 9.63 -3.77
N LEU A 112 9.63 8.71 -4.08
CA LEU A 112 9.72 8.06 -5.40
C LEU A 112 9.16 6.65 -5.40
N VAL A 113 9.18 6.00 -4.23
CA VAL A 113 8.74 4.61 -4.06
C VAL A 113 7.72 4.57 -2.95
N GLU A 114 6.46 4.35 -3.32
CA GLU A 114 5.38 4.17 -2.33
C GLU A 114 5.65 2.96 -1.45
N SER A 115 5.13 2.99 -0.24
CA SER A 115 5.11 1.81 0.60
C SER A 115 4.12 0.77 0.09
N LEU A 116 4.27 -0.48 0.53
CA LEU A 116 3.32 -1.56 0.19
C LEU A 116 1.90 -1.23 0.67
N TYR A 117 1.79 -0.52 1.80
CA TYR A 117 0.51 -0.06 2.35
C TYR A 117 -0.15 0.99 1.43
N ALA A 118 0.57 2.06 1.09
CA ALA A 118 0.08 3.11 0.19
C ALA A 118 -0.24 2.57 -1.20
N PHE A 119 0.53 1.58 -1.67
CA PHE A 119 0.30 0.91 -2.95
C PHE A 119 -1.03 0.14 -2.98
N CYS A 120 -1.36 -0.62 -1.93
CA CYS A 120 -2.66 -1.28 -1.80
C CYS A 120 -3.79 -0.27 -1.62
N LEU A 121 -3.59 0.80 -0.84
CA LEU A 121 -4.57 1.88 -0.69
C LEU A 121 -4.93 2.50 -2.04
N ARG A 122 -3.93 2.86 -2.85
CA ARG A 122 -4.16 3.45 -4.17
C ARG A 122 -4.97 2.52 -5.08
N ALA A 123 -4.75 1.21 -5.00
CA ALA A 123 -5.57 0.24 -5.73
C ALA A 123 -7.02 0.22 -5.24
N CYS A 124 -7.26 0.23 -3.91
CA CYS A 124 -8.60 0.34 -3.34
C CYS A 124 -9.31 1.64 -3.77
N VAL A 125 -8.60 2.77 -3.79
CA VAL A 125 -9.11 4.07 -4.24
C VAL A 125 -9.58 3.98 -5.70
N ILE A 126 -8.73 3.48 -6.60
CA ILE A 126 -9.06 3.31 -8.03
C ILE A 126 -10.31 2.44 -8.22
N ARG A 127 -10.43 1.34 -7.44
CA ARG A 127 -11.57 0.42 -7.51
C ARG A 127 -12.86 1.05 -7.00
N ALA A 128 -12.80 1.80 -5.90
CA ALA A 128 -13.95 2.52 -5.38
C ALA A 128 -14.45 3.58 -6.38
N ALA A 129 -13.55 4.36 -6.97
CA ALA A 129 -13.89 5.35 -7.99
C ALA A 129 -14.52 4.71 -9.23
N ALA A 130 -13.92 3.63 -9.76
CA ALA A 130 -14.44 2.91 -10.92
C ALA A 130 -15.86 2.36 -10.68
N PHE A 131 -16.13 1.85 -9.47
CA PHE A 131 -17.48 1.42 -9.11
C PHE A 131 -18.45 2.61 -9.03
N ALA A 132 -18.06 3.71 -8.40
CA ALA A 132 -18.89 4.91 -8.31
C ALA A 132 -19.25 5.45 -9.71
N ASP A 133 -18.29 5.46 -10.65
CA ASP A 133 -18.53 5.85 -12.04
C ASP A 133 -19.51 4.90 -12.76
N SER A 134 -19.43 3.60 -12.47
CA SER A 134 -20.29 2.60 -13.10
C SER A 134 -21.77 2.74 -12.73
N ARG A 135 -22.09 3.44 -11.64
CA ARG A 135 -23.46 3.65 -11.18
C ARG A 135 -24.23 4.68 -12.00
N ASN A 136 -23.56 5.43 -12.88
CA ASN A 136 -24.13 6.59 -13.59
C ASN A 136 -24.79 7.60 -12.63
N ASP A 137 -24.30 7.65 -11.39
CA ASP A 137 -24.66 8.71 -10.45
C ASP A 137 -23.89 9.96 -10.93
N ASP A 138 -24.59 10.78 -11.72
CA ASP A 138 -24.12 11.98 -12.44
C ASP A 138 -23.84 13.16 -11.49
N ASP A 139 -23.71 12.89 -10.19
CA ASP A 139 -23.66 13.88 -9.12
C ASP A 139 -22.23 14.32 -8.78
N GLY A 140 -21.21 13.73 -9.41
CA GLY A 140 -19.81 14.01 -9.10
C GLY A 140 -19.46 13.73 -7.64
N ALA A 141 -20.18 12.82 -6.98
CA ALA A 141 -19.99 12.55 -5.56
C ALA A 141 -18.54 12.12 -5.27
N VAL A 142 -17.92 12.84 -4.35
CA VAL A 142 -16.63 12.48 -3.77
C VAL A 142 -16.78 11.33 -2.77
N ILE A 143 -15.68 10.62 -2.55
CA ILE A 143 -15.55 9.46 -1.69
C ILE A 143 -14.60 9.82 -0.54
N ASP A 144 -15.10 9.78 0.69
CA ASP A 144 -14.24 9.86 1.87
C ASP A 144 -13.64 8.50 2.20
N TYR A 145 -12.38 8.46 2.61
CA TYR A 145 -11.66 7.25 2.97
C TYR A 145 -11.35 7.28 4.46
N ILE A 146 -11.78 6.26 5.19
CA ILE A 146 -11.58 6.13 6.62
C ILE A 146 -10.83 4.82 6.87
N LEU A 147 -9.68 4.92 7.51
CA LEU A 147 -8.80 3.80 7.78
C LEU A 147 -8.63 3.61 9.28
N ASP A 148 -8.20 2.42 9.71
CA ASP A 148 -7.82 2.22 11.09
C ASP A 148 -6.55 3.02 11.45
N ARG A 149 -6.54 3.61 12.65
CA ARG A 149 -5.41 4.43 13.13
C ARG A 149 -4.15 3.62 13.47
N GLY A 150 -4.24 2.30 13.57
CA GLY A 150 -3.18 1.40 14.01
C GLY A 150 -2.02 1.22 13.03
N CYS A 151 -2.14 1.74 11.81
CA CYS A 151 -1.12 1.54 10.78
C CYS A 151 0.16 2.37 11.01
N ALA A 152 1.31 1.68 11.01
CA ALA A 152 2.63 2.29 11.16
C ALA A 152 3.03 3.24 10.00
N ASP A 153 2.35 3.14 8.86
CA ASP A 153 2.71 3.83 7.62
C ASP A 153 1.66 4.84 7.15
N ARG A 154 0.79 5.24 8.08
CA ARG A 154 -0.25 6.25 7.89
C ARG A 154 0.26 7.52 7.23
N HIS A 155 1.41 8.05 7.69
CA HIS A 155 1.89 9.35 7.24
C HIS A 155 2.14 9.40 5.73
N HIS A 156 2.77 8.37 5.16
CA HIS A 156 3.03 8.31 3.72
C HIS A 156 1.75 8.10 2.91
N ALA A 157 0.82 7.29 3.42
CA ALA A 157 -0.49 7.11 2.80
C ALA A 157 -1.29 8.42 2.75
N GLU A 158 -1.33 9.15 3.87
CA GLU A 158 -2.02 10.44 3.99
C GLU A 158 -1.39 11.50 3.07
N LYS A 159 -0.06 11.55 3.01
CA LYS A 159 0.68 12.44 2.10
C LYS A 159 0.39 12.10 0.64
N GLY A 160 0.51 10.84 0.25
CA GLY A 160 0.24 10.40 -1.12
C GLY A 160 -1.20 10.67 -1.56
N PHE A 161 -2.17 10.43 -0.66
CA PHE A 161 -3.58 10.76 -0.90
C PHE A 161 -3.80 12.26 -1.07
N THR A 162 -3.22 13.07 -0.19
CA THR A 162 -3.36 14.53 -0.23
C THR A 162 -2.75 15.11 -1.51
N ASN A 163 -1.57 14.63 -1.91
CA ASN A 163 -0.94 15.04 -3.17
C ASN A 163 -1.81 14.68 -4.38
N ALA A 164 -2.34 13.44 -4.43
CA ALA A 164 -3.23 13.01 -5.51
C ALA A 164 -4.54 13.81 -5.55
N LYS A 165 -5.02 14.31 -4.40
CA LYS A 165 -6.20 15.16 -4.32
C LYS A 165 -5.96 16.58 -4.80
N LEU A 166 -4.75 17.11 -4.61
CA LEU A 166 -4.37 18.46 -5.05
C LEU A 166 -4.18 18.57 -6.57
N ASP A 167 -3.97 17.46 -7.25
CA ASP A 167 -4.02 17.36 -8.71
C ASP A 167 -5.49 17.27 -9.15
N ASP A 168 -6.01 18.29 -9.82
CA ASP A 168 -7.42 18.37 -10.21
C ASP A 168 -7.85 17.23 -11.15
N GLU A 169 -6.96 16.78 -12.05
CA GLU A 169 -7.27 15.69 -12.98
C GLU A 169 -7.36 14.37 -12.21
N VAL A 170 -6.36 14.07 -11.38
CA VAL A 170 -6.29 12.84 -10.59
C VAL A 170 -7.38 12.82 -9.53
N GLY A 171 -7.53 13.92 -8.77
CA GLY A 171 -8.50 14.07 -7.70
C GLY A 171 -9.94 13.97 -8.19
N GLY A 172 -10.26 14.62 -9.31
CA GLY A 172 -11.58 14.53 -9.94
C GLY A 172 -11.86 13.12 -10.46
N LYS A 173 -10.91 12.53 -11.20
CA LYS A 173 -11.05 11.17 -11.76
C LYS A 173 -11.17 10.08 -10.71
N LEU A 174 -10.49 10.23 -9.57
CA LEU A 174 -10.55 9.28 -8.46
C LEU A 174 -11.61 9.65 -7.42
N ARG A 175 -12.39 10.71 -7.64
CA ARG A 175 -13.44 11.20 -6.74
C ARG A 175 -12.94 11.41 -5.31
N LEU A 176 -11.75 11.99 -5.13
CA LEU A 176 -11.10 12.05 -3.82
C LEU A 176 -11.76 13.07 -2.87
N GLY A 177 -12.40 12.56 -1.82
CA GLY A 177 -12.92 13.32 -0.69
C GLY A 177 -11.85 13.56 0.37
N SER A 178 -12.19 13.32 1.64
CA SER A 178 -11.25 13.36 2.76
C SER A 178 -10.59 11.99 3.00
N ILE A 179 -9.43 11.99 3.66
CA ILE A 179 -8.85 10.81 4.26
C ILE A 179 -8.78 11.01 5.78
N ALA A 180 -9.20 10.01 6.54
CA ALA A 180 -9.20 10.04 8.01
C ALA A 180 -8.72 8.69 8.57
N PHE A 181 -8.21 8.74 9.79
CA PHE A 181 -7.72 7.56 10.51
C PHE A 181 -8.37 7.54 11.88
N GLU A 182 -9.22 6.55 12.12
CA GLU A 182 -10.15 6.53 13.25
C GLU A 182 -9.94 5.29 14.13
N ASP A 183 -10.62 5.29 15.27
CA ASP A 183 -10.65 4.18 16.22
C ASP A 183 -11.80 3.22 15.89
N SER A 184 -11.49 1.95 15.64
CA SER A 184 -12.48 0.89 15.37
C SER A 184 -13.48 0.67 16.51
N GLN A 185 -13.15 1.06 17.74
CA GLN A 185 -14.08 1.04 18.87
C GLN A 185 -15.16 2.13 18.77
N LEU A 186 -14.80 3.27 18.20
CA LEU A 186 -15.72 4.40 18.00
C LEU A 186 -16.49 4.29 16.69
N LEU A 187 -15.92 3.59 15.72
CA LEU A 187 -16.45 3.46 14.38
C LEU A 187 -16.49 2.00 13.92
N PRO A 188 -17.53 1.24 14.33
CA PRO A 188 -17.67 -0.18 14.02
C PRO A 188 -17.57 -0.56 12.54
N ALA A 189 -17.85 0.36 11.62
CA ALA A 189 -17.62 0.17 10.20
C ALA A 189 -16.15 -0.21 9.84
N LEU A 190 -15.16 0.19 10.66
CA LEU A 190 -13.77 -0.26 10.51
C LEU A 190 -13.59 -1.74 10.90
N GLN A 191 -14.38 -2.27 11.85
CA GLN A 191 -14.37 -3.70 12.17
C GLN A 191 -14.93 -4.55 11.02
N CYS A 192 -15.86 -4.00 10.23
CA CYS A 192 -16.26 -4.63 8.97
C CYS A 192 -15.06 -4.75 8.03
N ALA A 193 -14.23 -3.70 7.94
CA ALA A 193 -13.06 -3.68 7.09
C ALA A 193 -11.99 -4.69 7.55
N ASP A 194 -11.71 -4.78 8.86
CA ASP A 194 -10.81 -5.82 9.44
C ASP A 194 -11.27 -7.22 9.01
N LEU A 195 -12.59 -7.50 9.10
CA LEU A 195 -13.15 -8.78 8.70
C LEU A 195 -12.83 -9.15 7.24
N LEU A 196 -13.03 -8.22 6.30
CA LEU A 196 -12.71 -8.46 4.90
C LEU A 196 -11.20 -8.55 4.65
N ALA A 197 -10.41 -7.63 5.20
CA ALA A 197 -8.96 -7.59 5.03
C ALA A 197 -8.29 -8.87 5.55
N TYR A 198 -8.73 -9.35 6.70
CA TYR A 198 -8.25 -10.58 7.29
C TYR A 198 -8.62 -11.81 6.46
N GLU A 199 -9.87 -11.96 6.06
CA GLU A 199 -10.30 -13.12 5.28
C GLU A 199 -9.67 -13.14 3.89
N MET A 200 -9.56 -11.98 3.24
CA MET A 200 -8.83 -11.82 1.98
C MET A 200 -7.34 -12.19 2.12
N TYR A 201 -6.67 -11.77 3.20
CA TYR A 201 -5.29 -12.19 3.48
C TYR A 201 -5.16 -13.69 3.65
N LYS A 202 -6.08 -14.33 4.37
CA LYS A 202 -6.06 -15.78 4.57
C LYS A 202 -6.28 -16.55 3.28
N GLU A 203 -7.12 -16.04 2.40
CA GLU A 203 -7.32 -16.63 1.08
C GLU A 203 -6.07 -16.49 0.21
N VAL A 204 -5.46 -15.31 0.16
CA VAL A 204 -4.22 -15.09 -0.60
C VAL A 204 -3.08 -15.95 -0.06
N ASP A 205 -2.91 -16.05 1.26
CA ASP A 205 -1.90 -16.91 1.88
C ASP A 205 -2.16 -18.41 1.57
N ARG A 206 -3.42 -18.83 1.48
CA ARG A 206 -3.83 -20.19 1.06
C ARG A 206 -3.37 -20.47 -0.37
N GLU A 207 -3.62 -19.54 -1.29
CA GLU A 207 -3.24 -19.65 -2.69
C GLU A 207 -1.72 -19.67 -2.87
N ILE A 208 -0.98 -18.75 -2.25
CA ILE A 208 0.49 -18.68 -2.33
C ILE A 208 1.13 -19.98 -1.83
N ARG A 209 0.58 -20.57 -0.76
CA ARG A 209 1.08 -21.84 -0.21
C ARG A 209 0.63 -23.07 -0.97
N ASN A 210 -0.14 -22.93 -2.05
CA ASN A 210 -0.77 -24.03 -2.79
C ASN A 210 -1.49 -25.00 -1.84
N SER A 211 -2.22 -24.45 -0.85
CA SER A 211 -2.89 -25.27 0.14
C SER A 211 -4.06 -26.04 -0.46
N SER A 212 -4.17 -27.33 -0.16
CA SER A 212 -5.31 -28.16 -0.54
C SER A 212 -6.59 -27.87 0.25
N ARG A 213 -6.51 -27.01 1.28
CA ARG A 213 -7.69 -26.61 2.07
C ARG A 213 -8.63 -25.79 1.18
N PRO A 214 -9.96 -25.98 1.31
CA PRO A 214 -10.92 -25.13 0.61
C PRO A 214 -10.83 -23.67 1.12
N PRO A 215 -11.34 -22.71 0.34
CA PRO A 215 -11.57 -21.35 0.83
C PRO A 215 -12.39 -21.37 2.13
N ARG A 216 -12.14 -20.41 3.00
CA ARG A 216 -12.87 -20.29 4.27
C ARG A 216 -14.33 -19.95 4.00
N GLY A 217 -15.23 -20.59 4.74
CA GLY A 217 -16.67 -20.32 4.59
C GLY A 217 -17.04 -18.85 4.87
N SER A 218 -16.35 -18.20 5.81
CA SER A 218 -16.50 -16.77 6.10
C SER A 218 -16.11 -15.89 4.90
N PHE A 219 -14.98 -16.17 4.24
CA PHE A 219 -14.58 -15.45 3.03
C PHE A 219 -15.62 -15.61 1.91
N LEU A 220 -16.07 -16.83 1.66
CA LEU A 220 -17.11 -17.11 0.66
C LEU A 220 -18.44 -16.43 1.00
N ALA A 221 -18.78 -16.32 2.28
CA ALA A 221 -19.99 -15.66 2.74
C ALA A 221 -19.92 -14.12 2.65
N LEU A 222 -18.72 -13.53 2.67
CA LEU A 222 -18.52 -12.09 2.47
C LEU A 222 -18.56 -11.72 0.99
N TRP A 223 -18.07 -12.60 0.12
CA TRP A 223 -17.91 -12.36 -1.31
C TRP A 223 -19.25 -12.09 -2.01
N ARG A 224 -19.29 -11.01 -2.80
CA ARG A 224 -20.37 -10.68 -3.74
C ARG A 224 -19.82 -10.52 -5.16
N ASP A 225 -20.65 -10.83 -6.15
CA ASP A 225 -20.28 -10.67 -7.56
C ASP A 225 -19.95 -9.21 -7.94
N SER A 226 -20.48 -8.23 -7.21
CA SER A 226 -20.19 -6.81 -7.43
C SER A 226 -18.92 -6.31 -6.73
N ASP A 227 -18.31 -7.10 -5.84
CA ASP A 227 -17.14 -6.67 -5.08
C ASP A 227 -15.93 -6.45 -5.99
N GLN A 228 -15.14 -5.42 -5.69
CA GLN A 228 -13.95 -5.02 -6.44
C GLN A 228 -12.68 -5.49 -5.72
N LEU A 229 -12.51 -6.80 -5.62
CA LEU A 229 -11.33 -7.42 -5.00
C LEU A 229 -10.31 -7.78 -6.09
N MET A 230 -9.03 -7.47 -5.86
CA MET A 230 -7.97 -7.80 -6.81
C MET A 230 -6.67 -8.25 -6.13
N THR A 231 -5.93 -9.10 -6.83
CA THR A 231 -4.54 -9.41 -6.52
C THR A 231 -3.65 -8.63 -7.48
N ILE A 232 -2.78 -7.79 -6.95
CA ILE A 232 -1.80 -7.03 -7.69
C ILE A 232 -0.63 -7.95 -8.05
N ASP A 233 -0.26 -7.95 -9.33
CA ASP A 233 0.93 -8.63 -9.82
C ASP A 233 2.19 -8.04 -9.15
N PRO A 234 3.01 -8.88 -8.47
CA PRO A 234 4.28 -8.46 -7.87
C PRO A 234 5.19 -7.66 -8.81
N ASP A 235 5.16 -7.94 -10.11
CA ASP A 235 5.97 -7.23 -11.08
C ASP A 235 5.51 -5.78 -11.27
N THR A 236 4.26 -5.44 -10.91
CA THR A 236 3.78 -4.05 -10.88
C THR A 236 4.49 -3.26 -9.79
N ALA A 237 4.67 -3.84 -8.60
CA ALA A 237 5.42 -3.21 -7.52
C ALA A 237 6.92 -3.09 -7.90
N LYS A 238 7.51 -4.14 -8.49
CA LYS A 238 8.90 -4.09 -8.99
C LYS A 238 9.09 -2.97 -10.01
N ARG A 239 8.14 -2.80 -10.95
CA ARG A 239 8.17 -1.71 -11.93
C ARG A 239 8.17 -0.33 -11.29
N GLN A 240 7.51 -0.15 -10.15
CA GLN A 240 7.55 1.12 -9.41
C GLN A 240 8.96 1.40 -8.88
N VAL A 241 9.61 0.40 -8.27
CA VAL A 241 11.01 0.51 -7.85
C VAL A 241 11.92 0.81 -9.05
N SER A 242 11.74 0.11 -10.17
CA SER A 242 12.50 0.36 -11.41
C SER A 242 12.30 1.79 -11.92
N ARG A 243 11.07 2.34 -11.85
CA ARG A 243 10.78 3.72 -12.26
C ARG A 243 11.46 4.75 -11.36
N GLY A 244 11.39 4.59 -10.04
CA GLY A 244 12.10 5.46 -9.12
C GLY A 244 13.62 5.42 -9.37
N ALA A 245 14.16 4.23 -9.61
CA ALA A 245 15.57 4.09 -9.95
C ALA A 245 15.92 4.63 -11.35
N ALA A 246 15.02 4.55 -12.33
CA ALA A 246 15.19 5.16 -13.64
C ALA A 246 15.18 6.69 -13.54
N ALA A 247 14.34 7.28 -12.69
CA ALA A 247 14.34 8.71 -12.40
C ALA A 247 15.68 9.13 -11.77
N ILE A 248 16.16 8.40 -10.76
CA ILE A 248 17.49 8.62 -10.16
C ILE A 248 18.60 8.48 -11.21
N THR A 249 18.50 7.47 -12.09
CA THR A 249 19.46 7.26 -13.18
C THR A 249 19.47 8.42 -14.17
N ALA A 250 18.29 8.98 -14.48
CA ALA A 250 18.16 10.16 -15.33
C ALA A 250 18.80 11.39 -14.68
N ILE A 251 18.58 11.62 -13.38
CA ILE A 251 19.27 12.69 -12.63
C ILE A 251 20.79 12.51 -12.71
N ILE A 252 21.29 11.32 -12.37
CA ILE A 252 22.72 11.01 -12.39
C ILE A 252 23.31 11.14 -13.80
N SER A 253 22.50 11.04 -14.85
CA SER A 253 22.99 11.16 -16.24
C SER A 253 23.44 12.57 -16.61
N PHE A 254 23.03 13.60 -15.85
CA PHE A 254 23.51 14.97 -16.01
C PHE A 254 24.91 15.19 -15.42
N LEU A 255 25.42 14.27 -14.59
CA LEU A 255 26.76 14.37 -14.03
C LEU A 255 27.87 14.04 -15.05
N PRO A 256 29.04 14.68 -14.97
CA PRO A 256 30.25 14.28 -15.69
C PRO A 256 30.56 12.77 -15.53
N PRO A 257 31.16 12.11 -16.53
CA PRO A 257 31.34 10.65 -16.52
C PRO A 257 32.04 10.09 -15.27
N VAL A 258 33.01 10.83 -14.71
CA VAL A 258 33.76 10.44 -13.52
C VAL A 258 32.88 10.49 -12.27
N GLU A 259 32.18 11.62 -12.07
CA GLU A 259 31.26 11.83 -10.94
C GLU A 259 30.09 10.85 -10.99
N LYS A 260 29.51 10.64 -12.18
CA LYS A 260 28.49 9.61 -12.42
C LYS A 260 28.97 8.24 -11.95
N PHE A 261 30.17 7.82 -12.34
CA PHE A 261 30.72 6.52 -11.93
C PHE A 261 30.93 6.43 -10.41
N GLN A 262 31.37 7.51 -9.78
CA GLN A 262 31.59 7.58 -8.33
C GLN A 262 30.28 7.49 -7.54
N VAL A 263 29.24 8.21 -7.96
CA VAL A 263 27.90 8.13 -7.38
C VAL A 263 27.35 6.70 -7.47
N TRP A 264 27.53 6.04 -8.63
CA TRP A 264 27.13 4.63 -8.78
C TRP A 264 27.89 3.70 -7.83
N CYS A 265 29.21 3.82 -7.74
CA CYS A 265 29.99 2.97 -6.84
C CYS A 265 29.67 3.23 -5.36
N TYR A 266 29.39 4.48 -4.98
CA TYR A 266 28.94 4.82 -3.62
C TYR A 266 27.58 4.20 -3.31
N GLY A 267 26.59 4.39 -4.18
CA GLY A 267 25.26 3.83 -4.04
C GLY A 267 25.31 2.31 -3.88
N LEU A 268 26.01 1.61 -4.78
CA LEU A 268 26.14 0.15 -4.74
C LEU A 268 26.93 -0.36 -3.52
N ARG A 269 27.91 0.39 -3.00
CA ARG A 269 28.65 0.02 -1.78
C ARG A 269 27.79 0.15 -0.52
N SER A 270 26.89 1.13 -0.47
CA SER A 270 26.00 1.36 0.67
C SER A 270 24.97 0.23 0.88
N LEU A 271 24.78 -0.63 -0.12
CA LEU A 271 23.88 -1.77 -0.08
C LEU A 271 24.56 -3.01 0.55
N SER A 272 23.81 -3.84 1.25
CA SER A 272 24.24 -5.20 1.60
C SER A 272 24.32 -6.09 0.35
N GLU A 273 24.95 -7.26 0.47
CA GLU A 273 25.01 -8.22 -0.64
C GLU A 273 23.60 -8.65 -1.08
N ASP A 274 22.73 -9.01 -0.13
CA ASP A 274 21.32 -9.31 -0.39
C ASP A 274 20.60 -8.17 -1.13
N GLN A 275 20.81 -6.92 -0.71
CA GLN A 275 20.19 -5.75 -1.34
C GLN A 275 20.69 -5.53 -2.77
N ARG A 276 21.99 -5.76 -3.02
CA ARG A 276 22.57 -5.73 -4.37
C ARG A 276 21.97 -6.81 -5.25
N LEU A 277 21.90 -8.04 -4.78
CA LEU A 277 21.30 -9.14 -5.56
C LEU A 277 19.84 -8.84 -5.89
N ALA A 278 19.09 -8.28 -4.95
CA ALA A 278 17.70 -7.93 -5.15
C ALA A 278 17.53 -6.78 -6.16
N ILE A 279 18.34 -5.71 -6.07
CA ILE A 279 18.28 -4.60 -7.05
C ILE A 279 18.73 -5.06 -8.44
N PHE A 280 19.70 -5.99 -8.55
CA PHE A 280 20.10 -6.56 -9.84
C PHE A 280 18.99 -7.37 -10.49
N GLY A 281 18.15 -8.04 -9.69
CA GLY A 281 16.95 -8.72 -10.19
C GLY A 281 15.91 -7.76 -10.76
N VAL A 282 15.89 -6.51 -10.30
CA VAL A 282 14.94 -5.46 -10.75
C VAL A 282 15.53 -4.59 -11.86
N ILE A 283 16.85 -4.36 -11.84
CA ILE A 283 17.61 -3.49 -12.75
C ILE A 283 18.93 -4.20 -13.12
N PRO A 284 18.92 -5.11 -14.10
CA PRO A 284 20.08 -5.92 -14.46
C PRO A 284 21.33 -5.11 -14.85
N GLU A 285 21.15 -3.89 -15.33
CA GLU A 285 22.23 -2.96 -15.69
C GLU A 285 23.15 -2.66 -14.50
N PHE A 286 22.60 -2.62 -13.28
CA PHE A 286 23.37 -2.32 -12.08
C PHE A 286 24.39 -3.42 -11.76
N GLN A 287 24.14 -4.66 -12.21
CA GLN A 287 25.11 -5.75 -12.08
C GLN A 287 26.37 -5.48 -12.91
N LYS A 288 26.21 -4.91 -14.12
CA LYS A 288 27.35 -4.54 -14.97
C LYS A 288 28.15 -3.40 -14.34
N ILE A 289 27.45 -2.38 -13.83
CA ILE A 289 28.07 -1.24 -13.13
C ILE A 289 28.85 -1.73 -11.90
N TYR A 290 28.26 -2.64 -11.12
CA TYR A 290 28.92 -3.24 -9.96
C TYR A 290 30.19 -4.01 -10.34
N ALA A 291 30.15 -4.80 -11.41
CA ALA A 291 31.33 -5.49 -11.93
C ALA A 291 32.44 -4.51 -12.36
N MET A 292 32.08 -3.37 -12.96
CA MET A 292 33.04 -2.31 -13.29
C MET A 292 33.63 -1.64 -12.04
N CYS A 293 32.82 -1.36 -11.01
CA CYS A 293 33.31 -0.84 -9.73
C CYS A 293 34.27 -1.82 -9.03
N LEU A 294 34.04 -3.14 -9.15
CA LEU A 294 34.96 -4.16 -8.65
C LEU A 294 36.27 -4.19 -9.44
N ALA A 295 36.20 -4.20 -10.77
CA ALA A 295 37.37 -4.29 -11.65
C ALA A 295 38.29 -3.05 -11.55
N SER A 296 37.72 -1.89 -11.29
CA SER A 296 38.46 -0.64 -11.07
C SER A 296 39.10 -0.54 -9.68
N GLY A 297 38.82 -1.49 -8.78
CA GLY A 297 39.28 -1.43 -7.38
C GLY A 297 38.57 -0.37 -6.54
N GLU A 298 37.60 0.35 -7.10
CA GLU A 298 36.86 1.40 -6.41
C GLU A 298 36.06 0.83 -5.25
N MET A 299 35.54 -0.41 -5.33
CA MET A 299 34.76 -1.00 -4.23
C MET A 299 35.51 -1.13 -2.88
N GLY A 300 36.85 -1.14 -2.89
CA GLY A 300 37.69 -1.32 -1.70
C GLY A 300 38.20 -0.04 -1.04
N LYS A 301 38.06 1.13 -1.69
CA LYS A 301 38.51 2.42 -1.12
C LYS A 301 37.59 2.84 0.03
N ARG A 302 38.10 3.41 1.13
CA ARG A 302 37.22 4.00 2.17
C ARG A 302 36.60 5.28 1.63
N LEU A 303 35.46 5.71 2.19
CA LEU A 303 34.82 6.96 1.79
C LEU A 303 35.77 8.16 1.93
N ALA A 304 36.57 8.17 2.99
CA ALA A 304 37.61 9.17 3.25
C ALA A 304 38.82 9.11 2.29
N ASP A 305 38.93 8.05 1.49
CA ASP A 305 39.99 7.89 0.48
C ASP A 305 39.53 8.37 -0.91
N LEU A 306 38.27 8.78 -1.05
CA LEU A 306 37.77 9.42 -2.26
C LEU A 306 38.18 10.90 -2.29
N PRO A 307 38.55 11.43 -3.46
CA PRO A 307 38.77 12.86 -3.61
C PRO A 307 37.54 13.66 -3.13
N PRO A 308 37.68 14.78 -2.41
CA PRO A 308 36.53 15.57 -1.95
C PRO A 308 35.63 16.08 -3.08
N ASP A 309 36.21 16.31 -4.25
CA ASP A 309 35.57 16.70 -5.52
C ASP A 309 34.87 15.52 -6.23
N ALA A 310 35.13 14.29 -5.80
CA ALA A 310 34.48 13.08 -6.28
C ALA A 310 33.23 12.67 -5.48
N MET A 311 32.98 13.33 -4.34
CA MET A 311 31.78 13.12 -3.56
C MET A 311 30.70 14.08 -4.07
N PRO A 312 29.47 13.61 -4.34
CA PRO A 312 28.37 14.54 -4.57
C PRO A 312 28.29 15.49 -3.37
N PRO A 313 28.00 16.78 -3.57
CA PRO A 313 27.90 17.72 -2.47
C PRO A 313 26.89 17.16 -1.46
N ASP A 314 27.30 17.05 -0.19
CA ASP A 314 26.43 16.67 0.94
C ASP A 314 25.37 17.75 1.25
N ASP A 315 25.12 18.65 0.30
CA ASP A 315 24.22 19.77 0.41
C ASP A 315 22.86 19.40 -0.20
N PRO A 316 21.85 19.08 0.62
CA PRO A 316 20.51 18.80 0.13
C PRO A 316 19.94 19.95 -0.71
N ASP A 317 20.35 21.21 -0.49
CA ASP A 317 19.85 22.36 -1.24
C ASP A 317 20.32 22.38 -2.71
N LEU A 318 21.36 21.61 -3.06
CA LEU A 318 21.84 21.42 -4.43
C LEU A 318 21.09 20.30 -5.17
N LEU A 319 20.65 19.25 -4.47
CA LEU A 319 19.94 18.10 -5.06
C LEU A 319 18.42 18.31 -5.12
N MET A 320 17.87 19.14 -4.23
CA MET A 320 16.42 19.33 -4.08
C MET A 320 15.75 20.09 -5.24
N PRO A 321 16.35 21.12 -5.88
CA PRO A 321 15.71 21.81 -7.00
C PRO A 321 15.51 20.91 -8.24
N GLU A 322 16.43 19.97 -8.47
CA GLU A 322 16.35 19.01 -9.59
C GLU A 322 15.35 17.88 -9.29
N LEU A 323 15.19 17.53 -8.02
CA LEU A 323 14.12 16.65 -7.54
C LEU A 323 12.74 17.33 -7.63
N GLU A 324 12.64 18.63 -7.35
CA GLU A 324 11.40 19.42 -7.50
C GLU A 324 10.95 19.50 -8.96
N LEU A 325 11.86 19.74 -9.91
CA LEU A 325 11.59 19.69 -11.36
C LEU A 325 11.06 18.32 -11.83
N LEU A 326 11.62 17.23 -11.31
CA LEU A 326 11.12 15.88 -11.58
C LEU A 326 9.78 15.61 -10.91
N THR A 327 9.55 16.14 -9.71
CA THR A 327 8.27 16.03 -9.00
C THR A 327 7.17 16.78 -9.77
N ASP A 328 7.45 17.96 -10.31
CA ASP A 328 6.53 18.70 -11.17
C ASP A 328 6.27 17.98 -12.51
N TRP A 329 7.28 17.33 -13.10
CA TRP A 329 7.12 16.51 -14.31
C TRP A 329 6.30 15.24 -14.07
N PHE A 330 6.49 14.58 -12.91
CA PHE A 330 5.70 13.41 -12.50
C PHE A 330 4.24 13.76 -12.16
N ASN A 331 3.99 14.99 -11.70
CA ASN A 331 2.65 15.52 -11.39
C ASN A 331 1.99 16.22 -12.60
N GLY A 332 2.48 16.00 -13.82
CA GLY A 332 1.81 16.46 -15.04
C GLY A 332 1.81 17.97 -15.27
N LYS A 333 2.60 18.76 -14.53
CA LYS A 333 2.75 20.19 -14.85
C LYS A 333 3.59 20.33 -16.10
N ALA A 334 2.95 20.69 -17.21
CA ALA A 334 3.64 21.05 -18.42
C ALA A 334 4.58 22.24 -18.12
N VAL A 335 5.88 22.03 -18.32
CA VAL A 335 6.83 23.12 -18.44
C VAL A 335 6.45 23.85 -19.73
N GLU A 336 5.80 25.01 -19.62
CA GLU A 336 5.57 25.87 -20.77
C GLU A 336 6.94 26.23 -21.35
N GLU A 337 7.23 25.73 -22.56
CA GLU A 337 8.41 26.13 -23.31
C GLU A 337 8.28 27.63 -23.62
N GLU A 338 9.20 28.45 -23.08
CA GLU A 338 9.33 29.84 -23.50
C GLU A 338 9.70 29.87 -24.99
N PRO A 339 8.96 30.62 -25.83
CA PRO A 339 9.29 30.74 -27.24
C PRO A 339 10.54 31.62 -27.43
N GLU A 340 11.45 31.13 -28.27
CA GLU A 340 12.74 31.74 -28.64
C GLU A 340 12.71 33.23 -29.02
#